data_AF-X0ZKG2-F1
#
_entry.id   AF-X0ZKG2-F1
#
_cell.length_a   1.000
_cell.length_b   1.000
_cell.length_c   1.000
_cell.angle_alpha   90.00
_cell.angle_beta   90.00
_cell.angle_gamma   90.00
#
_symmetry.space_group_name_H-M   'P 1'
#
loop_
_entity.id
_entity.type
_entity.pdbx_description
1 polymer ?
#
loop_
_entity_poly.entity_id
_entity_poly.type
_entity_poly.pdbx_seq_one_letter_code
_entity_poly.pdbx_strand_id
1 'polypeptide(L)'
;MSQSSTQLPAVGTMLTPRRQDAAREYLAAGLTPGRLVQVLRDFDAGWLDRGMHLFEQIEERDPHLYSVAQTRRLALTGAPWRVVSAADQDRSVDRTLADEAADYCRRTLRGLDDFDTVLSHLSLALGRNLAVAELIWQVDGQAGGHRLVGIEPVAFTRLTYSLTGDEGPELRVLLDDFDTRGV
;
A
#
# COMPACT_ATOMS: atom_id res chain seq x y z
N MET A 1 -21.00 10.01 9.86
CA MET A 1 -20.56 11.36 9.41
C MET A 1 -19.10 11.49 9.80
N SER A 2 -18.18 11.06 8.93
CA SER A 2 -16.75 11.15 9.21
C SER A 2 -16.33 12.61 9.20
N GLN A 3 -15.75 13.09 10.30
CA GLN A 3 -15.15 14.41 10.35
C GLN A 3 -13.99 14.44 9.37
N SER A 4 -14.08 15.24 8.31
CA SER A 4 -12.95 15.50 7.42
C SER A 4 -11.88 16.22 8.23
N SER A 5 -10.75 15.54 8.47
CA SER A 5 -9.58 16.17 9.09
C SER A 5 -9.08 17.30 8.20
N THR A 6 -9.11 18.54 8.69
CA THR A 6 -8.57 19.73 8.02
C THR A 6 -7.05 19.83 8.15
N GLN A 7 -6.39 18.84 8.79
CA GLN A 7 -4.95 18.86 8.98
C GLN A 7 -4.23 18.53 7.66
N LEU A 8 -3.32 19.42 7.26
CA LEU A 8 -2.43 19.15 6.11
C LEU A 8 -1.59 17.90 6.38
N PRO A 9 -1.31 17.08 5.34
CA PRO A 9 -0.49 15.88 5.49
C PRO A 9 0.92 16.26 5.95
N ALA A 10 1.63 15.41 6.69
CA ALA A 10 3.01 15.72 7.04
C ALA A 10 3.89 15.81 5.78
N VAL A 11 4.83 16.75 5.79
CA VAL A 11 5.78 16.95 4.68
C VAL A 11 6.95 15.98 4.82
N GLY A 12 7.45 15.53 3.67
CA GLY A 12 8.63 14.69 3.55
C GLY A 12 8.28 13.21 3.45
N THR A 13 9.29 12.40 3.74
CA THR A 13 9.21 10.94 3.79
C THR A 13 9.17 10.52 5.26
N MET A 14 8.17 9.73 5.62
CA MET A 14 8.00 9.09 6.91
C MET A 14 8.78 7.78 7.00
N LEU A 15 8.90 7.03 5.90
CA LEU A 15 9.59 5.75 5.89
C LEU A 15 11.01 5.87 5.33
N THR A 16 11.99 5.70 6.21
CA THR A 16 13.38 5.53 5.76
C THR A 16 13.63 4.05 5.40
N PRO A 17 14.23 3.76 4.23
CA PRO A 17 14.66 2.40 3.90
C PRO A 17 15.63 1.84 4.94
N ARG A 18 15.41 0.58 5.35
CA ARG A 18 16.24 -0.14 6.32
C ARG A 18 16.81 -1.42 5.71
N ARG A 19 17.91 -1.91 6.29
CA ARG A 19 18.47 -3.22 5.90
C ARG A 19 17.48 -4.37 6.13
N GLN A 20 16.65 -4.25 7.16
CA GLN A 20 15.63 -5.24 7.52
C GLN A 20 14.54 -5.36 6.44
N ASP A 21 14.32 -4.33 5.63
CA ASP A 21 13.30 -4.36 4.57
C ASP A 21 13.67 -5.34 3.46
N ALA A 22 14.97 -5.59 3.30
CA ALA A 22 15.52 -6.57 2.37
C ALA A 22 15.68 -7.97 2.99
N ALA A 23 15.37 -8.15 4.29
CA ALA A 23 15.47 -9.45 4.93
C ALA A 23 14.43 -10.41 4.35
N ARG A 24 14.84 -11.67 4.13
CA ARG A 24 13.98 -12.74 3.62
C ARG A 24 14.04 -13.95 4.55
N GLU A 25 12.89 -14.41 5.01
CA GLU A 25 12.76 -15.68 5.72
C GLU A 25 12.29 -16.79 4.79
N TYR A 26 13.07 -17.86 4.59
CA TYR A 26 12.74 -18.96 3.66
C TYR A 26 11.77 -20.01 4.25
N LEU A 27 10.57 -19.59 4.66
CA LEU A 27 9.57 -20.41 5.35
C LEU A 27 9.08 -21.63 4.55
N ALA A 28 9.06 -21.55 3.22
CA ALA A 28 8.61 -22.66 2.37
C ALA A 28 9.60 -23.84 2.34
N ALA A 29 10.86 -23.64 2.75
CA ALA A 29 11.82 -24.73 2.90
C ALA A 29 11.54 -25.51 4.20
N GLY A 30 11.09 -26.76 4.09
CA GLY A 30 10.72 -27.56 5.27
C GLY A 30 9.43 -27.11 5.94
N LEU A 31 8.47 -26.61 5.14
CA LEU A 31 7.12 -26.31 5.60
C LEU A 31 6.43 -27.62 6.01
N THR A 32 6.02 -27.71 7.27
CA THR A 32 5.19 -28.81 7.79
C THR A 32 3.78 -28.30 8.03
N PRO A 33 2.76 -29.17 8.08
CA PRO A 33 1.39 -28.75 8.42
C PRO A 33 1.31 -27.96 9.74
N GLY A 34 2.06 -28.37 10.77
CA GLY A 34 2.12 -27.65 12.04
C GLY A 34 2.72 -26.25 11.93
N ARG A 35 3.78 -26.08 11.12
CA ARG A 35 4.36 -24.75 10.85
C ARG A 35 3.41 -23.86 10.06
N LEU A 36 2.73 -24.41 9.05
CA LEU A 36 1.73 -23.68 8.28
C LEU A 36 0.60 -23.16 9.19
N VAL A 37 0.07 -24.02 10.07
CA VAL A 37 -0.94 -23.61 11.06
C VAL A 37 -0.43 -22.48 11.95
N GLN A 38 0.83 -22.52 12.37
CA GLN A 38 1.40 -21.43 13.18
C GLN A 38 1.50 -20.13 12.39
N VAL A 39 1.98 -20.16 11.14
CA VAL A 39 2.07 -18.95 10.30
C VAL A 39 0.68 -18.33 10.10
N LEU A 40 -0.35 -19.14 9.85
CA LEU A 40 -1.71 -18.63 9.69
C LEU A 40 -2.26 -18.02 10.97
N ARG A 41 -1.98 -18.61 12.14
CA ARG A 41 -2.35 -18.05 13.45
C ARG A 41 -1.63 -16.74 13.75
N ASP A 42 -0.33 -16.66 13.44
CA ASP A 42 0.46 -15.43 13.58
C ASP A 42 -0.15 -14.31 12.70
N PHE A 43 -0.53 -14.66 11.46
CA PHE A 43 -1.19 -13.75 10.52
C PHE A 43 -2.55 -13.27 11.05
N ASP A 44 -3.40 -14.18 11.56
CA ASP A 44 -4.69 -13.83 12.19
C ASP A 44 -4.51 -12.95 13.44
N ALA A 45 -3.38 -13.08 14.14
CA ALA A 45 -3.01 -12.27 15.29
C ALA A 45 -2.43 -10.88 14.93
N GLY A 46 -2.27 -10.58 13.64
CA GLY A 46 -1.78 -9.29 13.13
C GLY A 46 -0.28 -9.25 12.81
N TRP A 47 0.43 -10.39 12.94
CA TRP A 47 1.84 -10.53 12.54
C TRP A 47 1.92 -10.99 11.09
N LEU A 48 1.97 -10.00 10.19
CA LEU A 48 1.83 -10.24 8.75
C LEU A 48 3.11 -10.77 8.08
N ASP A 49 4.28 -10.46 8.64
CA ASP A 49 5.60 -10.72 8.05
C ASP A 49 5.76 -12.16 7.53
N ARG A 50 5.47 -13.16 8.37
CA ARG A 50 5.62 -14.58 8.04
C ARG A 50 4.62 -15.04 6.99
N GLY A 51 3.36 -14.60 7.11
CA GLY A 51 2.33 -14.93 6.12
C GLY A 51 2.65 -14.33 4.77
N MET A 52 3.11 -13.08 4.73
CA MET A 52 3.48 -12.38 3.51
C MET A 52 4.73 -13.00 2.84
N HIS A 53 5.75 -13.38 3.60
CA HIS A 53 6.89 -14.16 3.08
C HIS A 53 6.46 -15.52 2.52
N LEU A 54 5.52 -16.20 3.19
CA LEU A 54 4.99 -17.47 2.70
C LEU A 54 4.24 -17.28 1.37
N PHE A 55 3.36 -16.27 1.26
CA PHE A 55 2.64 -15.98 0.02
C PHE A 55 3.59 -15.66 -1.15
N GLU A 56 4.59 -14.83 -0.90
CA GLU A 56 5.63 -14.54 -1.89
C GLU A 56 6.34 -15.82 -2.36
N GLN A 57 6.70 -16.72 -1.44
CA GLN A 57 7.42 -17.95 -1.80
C GLN A 57 6.56 -19.00 -2.49
N ILE A 58 5.28 -19.12 -2.12
CA ILE A 58 4.34 -19.99 -2.84
C ILE A 58 4.25 -19.49 -4.29
N GLU A 59 4.14 -18.18 -4.48
CA GLU A 59 4.10 -17.57 -5.82
C GLU A 59 5.41 -17.73 -6.59
N GLU A 60 6.58 -17.55 -5.96
CA GLU A 60 7.89 -17.77 -6.60
C GLU A 60 8.13 -19.23 -7.00
N ARG A 61 7.56 -20.20 -6.26
CA ARG A 61 7.86 -21.63 -6.42
C ARG A 61 6.84 -22.41 -7.25
N ASP A 62 5.59 -21.94 -7.36
CA ASP A 62 4.56 -22.57 -8.17
C ASP A 62 4.44 -21.84 -9.54
N PRO A 63 4.92 -22.44 -10.65
CA PRO A 63 4.89 -21.79 -11.95
C PRO A 63 3.47 -21.50 -12.46
N HIS A 64 2.48 -22.31 -12.07
CA HIS A 64 1.11 -22.10 -12.47
C HIS A 64 0.51 -20.91 -11.73
N LEU A 65 0.68 -20.86 -10.40
CA LEU A 65 0.23 -19.73 -9.60
C LEU A 65 0.90 -18.43 -10.06
N TYR A 66 2.21 -18.45 -10.29
CA TYR A 66 2.96 -17.33 -10.84
C TYR A 66 2.35 -16.83 -12.16
N SER A 67 2.09 -17.74 -13.10
CA SER A 67 1.53 -17.40 -14.41
C SER A 67 0.15 -16.74 -14.29
N VAL A 68 -0.73 -17.29 -13.44
CA VAL A 68 -2.07 -16.74 -13.21
C VAL A 68 -2.01 -15.37 -12.54
N ALA A 69 -1.21 -15.24 -11.48
CA ALA A 69 -1.06 -13.99 -10.73
C ALA A 69 -0.48 -12.89 -11.62
N GLN A 70 0.56 -13.20 -12.40
CA GLN A 70 1.18 -12.26 -13.32
C GLN A 70 0.23 -11.82 -14.43
N THR A 71 -0.54 -12.74 -15.01
CA THR A 71 -1.55 -12.40 -16.03
C THR A 71 -2.58 -11.41 -15.50
N ARG A 72 -3.06 -11.63 -14.26
CA ARG A 72 -4.03 -10.73 -13.62
C ARG A 72 -3.45 -9.36 -13.31
N ARG A 73 -2.22 -9.31 -12.78
CA ARG A 73 -1.55 -8.04 -12.49
C ARG A 73 -1.28 -7.24 -13.75
N LEU A 74 -0.78 -7.86 -14.82
CA LEU A 74 -0.59 -7.19 -16.11
C LEU A 74 -1.90 -6.71 -16.72
N ALA A 75 -3.00 -7.47 -16.58
CA ALA A 75 -4.31 -7.01 -17.02
C ALA A 75 -4.81 -5.78 -16.25
N LEU A 76 -4.52 -5.71 -14.95
CA LEU A 76 -4.86 -4.54 -14.12
C LEU A 76 -3.97 -3.33 -14.44
N THR A 77 -2.65 -3.50 -14.44
CA THR A 77 -1.70 -2.39 -14.62
C THR A 77 -1.57 -1.94 -16.07
N GLY A 78 -1.86 -2.81 -17.03
CA GLY A 78 -1.88 -2.48 -18.45
C GLY A 78 -3.17 -1.78 -18.91
N ALA A 79 -4.19 -1.68 -18.05
CA ALA A 79 -5.42 -0.99 -18.38
C ALA A 79 -5.22 0.54 -18.38
N PRO A 80 -5.70 1.28 -19.38
CA PRO A 80 -5.63 2.74 -19.37
C PRO A 80 -6.49 3.29 -18.24
N TRP A 81 -5.92 4.18 -17.42
CA TRP A 81 -6.66 4.84 -16.35
C TRP A 81 -7.04 6.27 -16.74
N ARG A 82 -8.11 6.77 -16.11
CA ARG A 82 -8.50 8.18 -16.17
C ARG A 82 -9.08 8.61 -14.83
N VAL A 83 -8.77 9.83 -14.42
CA VAL A 83 -9.50 10.50 -13.34
C VAL A 83 -10.72 11.18 -13.96
N VAL A 84 -11.91 10.95 -13.40
CA VAL A 84 -13.18 11.57 -13.81
C VAL A 84 -13.62 12.58 -12.77
N SER A 85 -14.44 13.56 -13.18
CA SER A 85 -15.01 14.51 -12.24
C SER A 85 -16.03 13.79 -11.36
N ALA A 86 -16.05 14.12 -10.06
CA ALA A 86 -17.10 13.63 -9.17
C ALA A 86 -18.50 14.08 -9.66
N ALA A 87 -18.58 15.26 -10.29
CA ALA A 87 -19.81 15.80 -10.84
C ALA A 87 -20.37 15.02 -12.06
N ASP A 88 -19.57 14.12 -12.65
CA ASP A 88 -20.03 13.22 -13.70
C ASP A 88 -20.76 11.99 -13.14
N GLN A 89 -20.55 11.68 -11.86
CA GLN A 89 -21.19 10.56 -11.16
C GLN A 89 -22.30 11.03 -10.22
N ASP A 90 -22.12 12.17 -9.56
CA ASP A 90 -23.08 12.75 -8.64
C ASP A 90 -23.30 14.22 -8.99
N ARG A 91 -24.51 14.56 -9.45
CA ARG A 91 -24.84 15.94 -9.86
C ARG A 91 -25.04 16.89 -8.67
N SER A 92 -25.07 16.38 -7.44
CA SER A 92 -25.27 17.21 -6.25
C SER A 92 -24.00 17.94 -5.80
N VAL A 93 -22.82 17.51 -6.26
CA VAL A 93 -21.54 18.16 -5.96
C VAL A 93 -21.32 19.37 -6.86
N ASP A 94 -20.58 20.36 -6.36
CA ASP A 94 -20.18 21.53 -7.16
C ASP A 94 -19.30 21.09 -8.34
N ARG A 95 -19.79 21.32 -9.57
CA ARG A 95 -19.10 20.92 -10.80
C ARG A 95 -17.75 21.60 -10.95
N THR A 96 -17.66 22.90 -10.67
CA THR A 96 -16.42 23.66 -10.85
C THR A 96 -15.34 23.09 -9.93
N LEU A 97 -15.65 22.91 -8.64
CA LEU A 97 -14.72 22.34 -7.67
C LEU A 97 -14.34 20.89 -8.01
N ALA A 98 -15.31 20.08 -8.44
CA ALA A 98 -15.07 18.69 -8.83
C ALA A 98 -14.17 18.58 -10.08
N ASP A 99 -14.39 19.44 -11.07
CA ASP A 99 -13.59 19.49 -12.30
C ASP A 99 -12.17 19.97 -12.00
N GLU A 100 -12.01 21.01 -11.16
CA GLU A 100 -10.71 21.51 -10.69
C GLU A 100 -9.93 20.43 -9.92
N ALA A 101 -10.58 19.71 -9.00
CA ALA A 101 -9.97 18.62 -8.25
C ALA A 101 -9.55 17.47 -9.16
N ALA A 102 -10.40 17.08 -10.11
CA ALA A 102 -10.07 16.05 -11.09
C ALA A 102 -8.89 16.46 -11.97
N ASP A 103 -8.85 17.70 -12.44
CA ASP A 103 -7.74 18.24 -13.22
C ASP A 103 -6.43 18.32 -12.44
N TYR A 104 -6.49 18.70 -11.17
CA TYR A 104 -5.35 18.64 -10.26
C TYR A 104 -4.83 17.19 -10.16
N CYS A 105 -5.68 16.22 -9.81
CA CYS A 105 -5.29 14.82 -9.71
C CYS A 105 -4.71 14.28 -11.03
N ARG A 106 -5.28 14.62 -12.19
CA ARG A 106 -4.75 14.24 -13.51
C ARG A 106 -3.33 14.74 -13.71
N ARG A 107 -3.08 16.03 -13.44
CA ARG A 107 -1.75 16.64 -13.61
C ARG A 107 -0.76 16.05 -12.62
N THR A 108 -1.14 15.94 -11.36
CA THR A 108 -0.30 15.40 -10.29
C THR A 108 0.13 13.97 -10.59
N LEU A 109 -0.82 13.05 -10.84
CA LEU A 109 -0.50 11.65 -11.08
C LEU A 109 0.29 11.42 -12.37
N ARG A 110 0.02 12.18 -13.45
CA ARG A 110 0.81 12.10 -14.70
C ARG A 110 2.20 12.73 -14.58
N GLY A 111 2.41 13.59 -13.59
CA GLY A 111 3.70 14.23 -13.33
C GLY A 111 4.60 13.42 -12.40
N LEU A 112 4.15 12.26 -11.91
CA LEU A 112 4.97 11.35 -11.12
C LEU A 112 5.75 10.41 -12.05
N ASP A 113 7.08 10.44 -11.96
CA ASP A 113 7.96 9.65 -12.84
C ASP A 113 7.76 8.13 -12.66
N ASP A 114 7.53 7.66 -11.43
CA ASP A 114 7.48 6.23 -11.08
C ASP A 114 6.07 5.69 -10.79
N PHE A 115 5.02 6.34 -11.33
CA PHE A 115 3.64 5.94 -11.02
C PHE A 115 3.31 4.49 -11.46
N ASP A 116 3.84 4.05 -12.61
CA ASP A 116 3.62 2.68 -13.09
C ASP A 116 4.31 1.62 -12.21
N THR A 117 5.46 1.96 -11.62
CA THR A 117 6.15 1.12 -10.62
C THR A 117 5.29 0.96 -9.37
N VAL A 118 4.66 2.05 -8.91
CA VAL A 118 3.74 2.04 -7.77
C VAL A 118 2.48 1.21 -8.08
N LEU A 119 1.89 1.36 -9.27
CA LEU A 119 0.73 0.54 -9.68
C LEU A 119 1.11 -0.94 -9.72
N SER A 120 2.31 -1.27 -10.19
CA SER A 120 2.85 -2.63 -10.18
C SER A 120 3.00 -3.17 -8.76
N HIS A 121 3.52 -2.39 -7.82
CA HIS A 121 3.59 -2.76 -6.41
C HIS A 121 2.19 -2.95 -5.80
N LEU A 122 1.29 -1.99 -5.97
CA LEU A 122 -0.07 -2.06 -5.42
C LEU A 122 -0.86 -3.25 -5.98
N SER A 123 -0.55 -3.69 -7.21
CA SER A 123 -1.15 -4.89 -7.80
C SER A 123 -0.79 -6.19 -7.06
N LEU A 124 0.24 -6.21 -6.20
CA LEU A 124 0.56 -7.35 -5.32
C LEU A 124 -0.57 -7.68 -4.33
N ALA A 125 -1.47 -6.72 -4.05
CA ALA A 125 -2.69 -7.00 -3.30
C ALA A 125 -3.53 -8.11 -3.96
N LEU A 126 -3.44 -8.28 -5.28
CA LEU A 126 -3.92 -9.47 -5.96
C LEU A 126 -3.02 -10.66 -5.61
N GLY A 127 -3.51 -11.51 -4.70
CA GLY A 127 -2.82 -12.71 -4.23
C GLY A 127 -2.29 -12.56 -2.80
N ARG A 128 -1.78 -11.38 -2.42
CA ARG A 128 -1.28 -11.11 -1.06
C ARG A 128 -2.29 -10.40 -0.15
N ASN A 129 -3.47 -10.05 -0.69
CA ASN A 129 -4.59 -9.33 -0.05
C ASN A 129 -4.29 -7.89 0.41
N LEU A 130 -3.02 -7.49 0.50
CA LEU A 130 -2.61 -6.18 0.95
C LEU A 130 -1.36 -5.71 0.20
N ALA A 131 -1.34 -4.43 -0.17
CA ALA A 131 -0.17 -3.69 -0.61
C ALA A 131 -0.37 -2.22 -0.22
N VAL A 132 0.68 -1.58 0.26
CA VAL A 132 0.63 -0.19 0.77
C VAL A 132 1.72 0.63 0.09
N ALA A 133 1.44 1.91 -0.16
CA ALA A 133 2.41 2.88 -0.63
C ALA A 133 2.29 4.16 0.19
N GLU A 134 3.42 4.84 0.43
CA GLU A 134 3.51 6.10 1.13
C GLU A 134 3.33 7.27 0.16
N LEU A 135 2.57 8.30 0.55
CA LEU A 135 2.47 9.55 -0.20
C LEU A 135 3.52 10.55 0.31
N ILE A 136 4.40 11.01 -0.59
CA ILE A 136 5.47 11.94 -0.24
C ILE A 136 5.04 13.37 -0.58
N TRP A 137 4.97 14.21 0.45
CA TRP A 137 4.50 15.60 0.33
C TRP A 137 5.65 16.60 0.43
N GLN A 138 5.55 17.72 -0.29
CA GLN A 138 6.43 18.87 -0.14
C GLN A 138 5.62 20.15 0.05
N VAL A 139 6.21 21.14 0.71
CA VAL A 139 5.61 22.48 0.79
C VAL A 139 5.56 23.08 -0.61
N ASP A 140 4.38 23.53 -1.02
CA ASP A 140 4.19 24.29 -2.23
C ASP A 140 4.46 25.78 -1.97
N GLY A 141 5.69 26.20 -2.28
CA GLY A 141 6.16 27.56 -2.01
C GLY A 141 5.40 28.69 -2.73
N GLN A 142 4.51 28.38 -3.68
CA GLN A 142 3.68 29.37 -4.37
C GLN A 142 2.27 29.51 -3.78
N ALA A 143 1.74 28.46 -3.15
CA ALA A 143 0.34 28.37 -2.76
C ALA A 143 0.10 28.16 -1.25
N GLY A 144 1.16 27.99 -0.45
CA GLY A 144 1.05 27.76 0.99
C GLY A 144 0.41 26.42 1.37
N GLY A 145 0.25 25.51 0.40
CA GLY A 145 -0.28 24.15 0.57
C GLY A 145 0.79 23.07 0.47
N HIS A 146 0.39 21.80 0.46
CA HIS A 146 1.31 20.68 0.23
C HIS A 146 1.06 20.06 -1.15
N ARG A 147 2.14 19.80 -1.88
CA ARG A 147 2.14 19.15 -3.19
C ARG A 147 2.66 17.73 -3.05
N LEU A 148 1.94 16.78 -3.65
CA LEU A 148 2.43 15.41 -3.77
C LEU A 148 3.59 15.37 -4.77
N VAL A 149 4.72 14.83 -4.36
CA VAL A 149 5.95 14.76 -5.18
C VAL A 149 6.41 13.34 -5.44
N GLY A 150 5.86 12.37 -4.73
CA GLY A 150 6.23 10.96 -4.89
C GLY A 150 5.19 10.06 -4.26
N ILE A 151 5.19 8.80 -4.72
CA ILE A 151 4.48 7.71 -4.06
C ILE A 151 5.47 6.56 -3.98
N GLU A 152 5.72 6.05 -2.78
CA GLU A 152 6.78 5.07 -2.54
C GLU A 152 6.21 3.74 -2.03
N PRO A 153 6.57 2.59 -2.64
CA PRO A 153 6.19 1.28 -2.14
C PRO A 153 6.59 1.03 -0.68
N VAL A 154 5.64 0.61 0.15
CA VAL A 154 5.92 0.13 1.52
C VAL A 154 6.18 -1.37 1.49
N ALA A 155 7.35 -1.78 1.98
CA ALA A 155 7.67 -3.19 2.14
C ALA A 155 6.68 -3.87 3.10
N PHE A 156 6.19 -5.07 2.77
CA PHE A 156 5.22 -5.77 3.62
C PHE A 156 5.77 -6.11 5.01
N THR A 157 7.09 -6.18 5.17
CA THR A 157 7.78 -6.38 6.46
C THR A 157 7.59 -5.21 7.42
N ARG A 158 7.09 -4.06 6.93
CA ARG A 158 6.69 -2.91 7.74
C ARG A 158 5.23 -2.95 8.16
N LEU A 159 4.43 -3.91 7.69
CA LEU A 159 2.99 -3.95 7.91
C LEU A 159 2.64 -4.85 9.09
N THR A 160 1.74 -4.39 9.96
CA THR A 160 1.19 -5.17 11.07
C THR A 160 -0.26 -4.74 11.33
N TYR A 161 -1.06 -5.57 11.99
CA TYR A 161 -2.36 -5.15 12.51
C TYR A 161 -2.34 -5.02 14.02
N SER A 162 -2.92 -3.93 14.53
CA SER A 162 -3.33 -3.86 15.92
C SER A 162 -4.76 -4.39 16.04
N LEU A 163 -4.94 -5.48 16.78
CA LEU A 163 -6.27 -6.05 17.06
C LEU A 163 -6.98 -5.36 18.23
N THR A 164 -6.32 -4.41 18.90
CA THR A 164 -6.81 -3.74 20.11
C THR A 164 -7.36 -2.34 19.83
N GLY A 165 -7.57 -1.97 18.58
CA GLY A 165 -8.15 -0.67 18.22
C GLY A 165 -9.59 -0.56 18.68
N ASP A 166 -9.98 0.64 19.13
CA ASP A 166 -11.34 0.92 19.63
C ASP A 166 -12.43 0.67 18.56
N GLU A 167 -12.07 0.79 17.28
CA GLU A 167 -12.96 0.57 16.13
C GLU A 167 -12.74 -0.79 15.44
N GLY A 168 -11.90 -1.66 16.02
CA GLY A 168 -11.54 -2.97 15.48
C GLY A 168 -10.08 -3.06 14.98
N PRO A 169 -9.75 -4.07 14.16
CA PRO A 169 -8.41 -4.26 13.63
C PRO A 169 -7.92 -3.08 12.78
N GLU A 170 -6.81 -2.47 13.17
CA GLU A 170 -6.18 -1.35 12.47
C GLU A 170 -4.88 -1.78 11.80
N LEU A 171 -4.74 -1.49 10.50
CA LEU A 171 -3.46 -1.62 9.80
C LEU A 171 -2.48 -0.55 10.29
N ARG A 172 -1.27 -0.97 10.65
CA ARG A 172 -0.18 -0.10 11.11
C ARG A 172 1.06 -0.32 10.27
N VAL A 173 1.85 0.75 10.13
CA VAL A 173 3.14 0.74 9.46
C VAL A 173 4.23 1.03 10.48
N LEU A 174 5.25 0.17 10.54
CA LEU A 174 6.36 0.29 11.47
C LEU A 174 7.33 1.40 11.04
N LEU A 175 7.34 2.49 11.80
CA LEU A 175 8.30 3.60 11.69
C LEU A 175 9.61 3.29 12.43
N ASP A 176 10.64 4.13 12.25
CA ASP A 176 12.05 3.88 12.64
C ASP A 176 12.25 3.55 14.13
N ASP A 177 11.30 3.95 14.97
CA ASP A 177 11.40 3.83 16.42
C ASP A 177 10.72 2.58 17.03
N PHE A 178 10.10 1.70 16.22
CA PHE A 178 9.41 0.51 16.74
C PHE A 178 10.26 -0.76 16.65
N ASP A 179 10.65 -1.29 17.81
CA ASP A 179 11.14 -2.66 17.96
C ASP A 179 9.96 -3.64 17.82
N THR A 180 10.06 -4.54 16.85
CA THR A 180 9.14 -5.65 16.57
C THR A 180 8.88 -6.60 17.76
N ARG A 181 9.56 -6.43 18.89
CA ARG A 181 9.50 -7.34 20.05
C ARG A 181 8.94 -6.71 21.34
N GLY A 182 8.31 -5.54 21.24
CA GLY A 182 7.87 -4.76 22.40
C GLY A 182 6.36 -4.53 22.51
N VAL A 183 5.54 -5.59 22.44
CA VAL A 183 4.19 -5.66 23.04
C VAL A 183 3.98 -7.09 23.55
#